data_AF-A0A1F8A819-F1
#
_entry.id   AF-A0A1F8A819-F1
#
_cell.length_a   1.000
_cell.length_b   1.000
_cell.length_c   1.000
_cell.angle_alpha   90.00
_cell.angle_beta   90.00
_cell.angle_gamma   90.00
#
_symmetry.space_group_name_H-M   'P 1'
#
loop_
_entity.id
_entity.type
_entity.pdbx_description
1 polymer ?
#
loop_
_entity_poly.entity_id
_entity_poly.type
_entity_poly.pdbx_seq_one_letter_code
_entity_poly.pdbx_strand_id
1 'polypeptide(L)'
;MSCYALHAGKISSNFEVDSACGVANSTNPHVQCCVKGDYCMSNGICHYKHSGGSGYYAADCTDPTLQDPACMTRCGGHAFSDLTYDESSGLWACCSYNSDGKANCSNPTDEKFPAPVPSDLATIQYLPSTGTPSYPTATSSTTSTASDVSSTPSSNPSSHIGAGAAAGIGVGVGAGVFLIAMTGAFFYFRRRKSPQQSSTHTSFQPLWVGSESETHQLDSQHRFELGKPEPRPQELA
;
A
#
# COMPACT_ATOMS: atom_id res chain seq x y z
N MET A 1 -14.21 13.75 9.43
CA MET A 1 -13.67 12.37 9.54
C MET A 1 -12.29 12.47 10.18
N SER A 2 -11.95 11.52 11.03
CA SER A 2 -10.64 11.44 11.67
C SER A 2 -9.59 10.94 10.67
N CYS A 3 -8.46 11.63 10.55
CA CYS A 3 -7.30 11.26 9.74
C CYS A 3 -6.16 10.69 10.60
N TYR A 4 -5.46 9.69 10.07
CA TYR A 4 -4.41 8.94 10.72
C TYR A 4 -3.18 8.87 9.81
N ALA A 5 -2.03 9.24 10.37
CA ALA A 5 -0.74 9.25 9.71
C ALA A 5 0.08 8.02 10.11
N LEU A 6 0.90 7.51 9.18
CA LEU A 6 1.90 6.48 9.46
C LEU A 6 3.29 7.07 9.27
N HIS A 7 4.03 7.22 10.36
CA HIS A 7 5.42 7.66 10.32
C HIS A 7 6.26 6.85 11.30
N ALA A 8 7.50 6.55 10.90
CA ALA A 8 8.43 5.71 11.65
C ALA A 8 7.80 4.37 12.09
N GLY A 9 6.92 3.81 11.24
CA GLY A 9 6.18 2.57 11.51
C GLY A 9 5.10 2.69 12.58
N LYS A 10 4.71 3.90 12.98
CA LYS A 10 3.70 4.15 14.02
C LYS A 10 2.52 4.93 13.48
N ILE A 11 1.33 4.46 13.79
CA ILE A 11 0.09 5.16 13.47
C ILE A 11 -0.17 6.24 14.53
N SER A 12 -0.47 7.45 14.10
CA SER A 12 -0.85 8.57 14.96
C SER A 12 -2.07 9.29 14.41
N SER A 13 -2.86 9.90 15.29
CA SER A 13 -3.99 10.74 14.90
C SER A 13 -3.50 12.12 14.44
N ASN A 14 -4.03 12.62 13.31
CA ASN A 14 -3.62 13.91 12.74
C ASN A 14 -4.82 14.84 12.46
N PHE A 15 -5.86 14.78 13.30
CA PHE A 15 -7.17 15.41 13.04
C PHE A 15 -7.16 16.95 12.99
N GLU A 16 -6.19 17.58 13.65
CA GLU A 16 -6.07 19.03 13.69
C GLU A 16 -5.41 19.59 12.44
N VAL A 17 -4.46 18.85 11.88
CA VAL A 17 -3.63 19.26 10.75
C VAL A 17 -4.27 18.84 9.43
N ASP A 18 -4.85 17.64 9.38
CA ASP A 18 -5.35 17.06 8.14
C ASP A 18 -6.85 17.22 7.94
N SER A 19 -7.26 17.03 6.70
CA SER A 19 -8.65 16.88 6.32
C SER A 19 -8.82 15.82 5.24
N ALA A 20 -9.97 15.15 5.28
CA ALA A 20 -10.29 14.08 4.37
C ALA A 20 -10.43 14.60 2.92
N CYS A 21 -9.82 13.87 1.99
CA CYS A 21 -9.90 14.09 0.57
C CYS A 21 -11.17 13.45 0.01
N GLY A 22 -12.27 14.17 0.12
CA GLY A 22 -13.58 13.77 -0.37
C GLY A 22 -14.48 13.26 0.74
N VAL A 23 -15.55 12.59 0.34
CA VAL A 23 -16.58 12.08 1.23
C VAL A 23 -16.61 10.57 1.13
N ALA A 24 -16.37 9.89 2.24
CA ALA A 24 -16.53 8.45 2.34
C ALA A 24 -17.99 8.03 2.11
N ASN A 25 -18.20 6.83 1.59
CA ASN A 25 -19.51 6.22 1.39
C ASN A 25 -19.46 4.72 1.71
N SER A 26 -20.57 4.00 1.53
CA SER A 26 -20.62 2.57 1.84
C SER A 26 -19.69 1.69 0.99
N THR A 27 -19.29 2.17 -0.19
CA THR A 27 -18.39 1.45 -1.12
C THR A 27 -16.94 1.80 -0.88
N ASN A 28 -16.65 3.07 -0.55
CA ASN A 28 -15.33 3.58 -0.19
C ASN A 28 -15.44 4.21 1.21
N PRO A 29 -15.40 3.38 2.29
CA PRO A 29 -15.61 3.84 3.66
C PRO A 29 -14.44 4.67 4.19
N HIS A 30 -13.28 4.55 3.55
CA HIS A 30 -12.07 5.29 3.88
C HIS A 30 -11.59 6.05 2.66
N VAL A 31 -11.15 7.28 2.92
CA VAL A 31 -10.53 8.18 1.96
C VAL A 31 -9.19 8.66 2.50
N GLN A 32 -8.31 9.03 1.59
CA GLN A 32 -7.03 9.67 1.86
C GLN A 32 -7.21 11.02 2.58
N CYS A 33 -6.16 11.49 3.25
CA CYS A 33 -6.12 12.75 3.98
C CYS A 33 -4.89 13.56 3.59
N CYS A 34 -5.05 14.88 3.52
CA CYS A 34 -3.96 15.81 3.29
C CYS A 34 -4.03 16.95 4.32
N VAL A 35 -2.90 17.61 4.54
CA VAL A 35 -2.77 18.80 5.37
C VAL A 35 -3.70 19.89 4.87
N LYS A 36 -4.34 20.58 5.81
CA LYS A 36 -5.16 21.76 5.52
C LYS A 36 -4.28 22.88 4.94
N GLY A 37 -4.63 23.34 3.75
CA GLY A 37 -3.86 24.28 2.95
C GLY A 37 -3.35 23.68 1.63
N ASP A 38 -3.47 22.36 1.47
CA ASP A 38 -2.88 21.62 0.35
C ASP A 38 -3.93 21.01 -0.59
N TYR A 39 -3.44 20.44 -1.69
CA TYR A 39 -4.25 19.78 -2.71
C TYR A 39 -4.21 18.26 -2.53
N CYS A 40 -5.38 17.66 -2.51
CA CYS A 40 -5.54 16.22 -2.68
C CYS A 40 -5.36 15.87 -4.15
N MET A 41 -4.38 15.02 -4.46
CA MET A 41 -4.13 14.50 -5.80
C MET A 41 -4.56 13.03 -5.90
N SER A 42 -4.68 12.53 -7.12
CA SER A 42 -4.90 11.10 -7.36
C SER A 42 -3.72 10.27 -6.86
N ASN A 43 -3.94 8.96 -6.71
CA ASN A 43 -2.91 8.00 -6.31
C ASN A 43 -2.33 8.23 -4.90
N GLY A 44 -3.14 8.73 -3.96
CA GLY A 44 -2.74 8.86 -2.55
C GLY A 44 -1.57 9.82 -2.37
N ILE A 45 -1.53 10.86 -3.19
CA ILE A 45 -0.50 11.90 -3.18
C ILE A 45 -1.17 13.21 -2.79
N CYS A 46 -0.51 13.96 -1.93
CA CYS A 46 -0.84 15.33 -1.61
C CYS A 46 0.17 16.28 -2.26
N HIS A 47 -0.26 17.48 -2.59
CA HIS A 47 0.59 18.51 -3.18
C HIS A 47 0.44 19.82 -2.42
N TYR A 48 1.53 20.29 -1.83
CA TYR A 48 1.58 21.60 -1.20
C TYR A 48 2.12 22.63 -2.19
N LYS A 49 1.57 23.84 -2.11
CA LYS A 49 2.06 24.99 -2.86
C LYS A 49 1.93 26.23 -2.00
N HIS A 50 3.01 26.59 -1.32
CA HIS A 50 3.07 27.75 -0.44
C HIS A 50 4.28 28.65 -0.78
N SER A 51 4.38 29.82 -0.16
CA SER A 51 5.46 30.78 -0.43
C SER A 51 6.87 30.21 -0.24
N GLY A 52 7.04 29.20 0.61
CA GLY A 52 8.31 28.50 0.85
C GLY A 52 8.68 27.41 -0.16
N GLY A 53 7.84 27.15 -1.17
CA GLY A 53 8.07 26.10 -2.17
C GLY A 53 6.83 25.27 -2.50
N SER A 54 7.02 24.30 -3.38
CA SER A 54 6.01 23.31 -3.75
C SER A 54 6.63 21.92 -3.74
N GLY A 55 5.83 20.93 -3.36
CA GLY A 55 6.28 19.55 -3.31
C GLY A 55 5.14 18.60 -3.05
N TYR A 56 5.48 17.32 -2.97
CA TYR A 56 4.52 16.23 -2.85
C TYR A 56 4.83 15.40 -1.61
N TYR A 57 3.80 14.81 -1.04
CA TYR A 57 3.96 13.86 0.07
C TYR A 57 2.88 12.78 -0.03
N ALA A 58 3.15 11.60 0.54
CA ALA A 58 2.19 10.52 0.62
C ALA A 58 1.05 10.90 1.56
N ALA A 59 -0.18 10.64 1.11
CA ALA A 59 -1.38 11.00 1.85
C ALA A 59 -1.58 10.10 3.07
N ASP A 60 -2.13 10.70 4.11
CA ASP A 60 -2.63 9.99 5.30
C ASP A 60 -3.99 9.35 4.99
N CYS A 61 -4.65 8.72 5.97
CA CYS A 61 -5.95 8.12 5.69
C CYS A 61 -6.95 8.21 6.84
N THR A 62 -8.23 8.09 6.50
CA THR A 62 -9.31 8.06 7.48
C THR A 62 -9.53 6.69 8.14
N ASP A 63 -8.82 5.65 7.71
CA ASP A 63 -8.81 4.34 8.37
C ASP A 63 -7.85 4.35 9.57
N PRO A 64 -8.33 4.13 10.82
CA PRO A 64 -7.46 4.03 11.99
C PRO A 64 -6.45 2.89 11.94
N THR A 65 -6.67 1.88 11.10
CA THR A 65 -5.79 0.71 10.96
C THR A 65 -4.86 0.78 9.76
N LEU A 66 -5.13 1.72 8.83
CA LEU A 66 -4.43 1.87 7.55
C LEU A 66 -4.32 0.55 6.76
N GLN A 67 -5.35 -0.29 6.83
CA GLN A 67 -5.44 -1.56 6.11
C GLN A 67 -6.38 -1.48 4.91
N ASP A 68 -7.25 -0.47 4.85
CA ASP A 68 -8.08 -0.26 3.66
C ASP A 68 -7.19 0.00 2.42
N PRO A 69 -7.42 -0.67 1.29
CA PRO A 69 -6.65 -0.46 0.07
C PRO A 69 -6.66 0.99 -0.47
N ALA A 70 -7.66 1.79 -0.11
CA ALA A 70 -7.70 3.23 -0.40
C ALA A 70 -6.67 4.03 0.43
N CYS A 71 -6.18 3.45 1.53
CA CYS A 71 -5.16 4.00 2.40
C CYS A 71 -3.78 3.49 2.02
N MET A 72 -3.05 4.26 1.22
CA MET A 72 -1.69 3.89 0.87
C MET A 72 -0.72 4.20 2.01
N THR A 73 -0.12 3.17 2.60
CA THR A 73 0.87 3.26 3.70
C THR A 73 2.29 3.55 3.24
N ARG A 74 2.43 4.19 2.07
CA ARG A 74 3.72 4.51 1.44
C ARG A 74 4.50 5.47 2.31
N CYS A 75 5.81 5.30 2.34
CA CYS A 75 6.75 6.03 3.17
C CYS A 75 6.50 5.89 4.67
N GLY A 76 5.60 5.00 5.09
CA GLY A 76 5.16 4.91 6.47
C GLY A 76 6.24 4.43 7.44
N GLY A 77 7.24 3.72 6.92
CA GLY A 77 8.44 3.34 7.66
C GLY A 77 9.42 4.49 7.91
N HIS A 78 9.22 5.65 7.28
CA HIS A 78 10.11 6.80 7.36
C HIS A 78 9.59 7.88 8.29
N ALA A 79 10.48 8.80 8.68
CA ALA A 79 10.15 9.87 9.63
C ALA A 79 9.05 10.81 9.12
N PHE A 80 9.01 11.04 7.80
CA PHE A 80 7.99 11.84 7.12
C PHE A 80 7.61 11.18 5.80
N SER A 81 6.65 11.77 5.09
CA SER A 81 6.05 11.23 3.86
C SER A 81 6.45 11.99 2.59
N ASP A 82 7.48 12.84 2.62
CA ASP A 82 7.92 13.60 1.45
C ASP A 82 8.24 12.68 0.26
N LEU A 83 7.80 13.11 -0.91
CA LEU A 83 7.92 12.37 -2.17
C LEU A 83 8.73 13.15 -3.19
N THR A 84 9.47 12.40 -4.01
CA THR A 84 10.12 12.89 -5.21
C THR A 84 9.77 12.01 -6.40
N TYR A 85 9.79 12.58 -7.60
CA TYR A 85 9.61 11.84 -8.84
C TYR A 85 10.94 11.71 -9.56
N ASP A 86 11.35 10.47 -9.84
CA ASP A 86 12.54 10.18 -10.59
C ASP A 86 12.17 9.95 -12.06
N GLU A 87 12.40 10.96 -12.89
CA GLU A 87 12.11 10.92 -14.33
C GLU A 87 12.84 9.79 -15.06
N SER A 88 14.01 9.36 -14.55
CA SER A 88 14.81 8.33 -15.20
C SER A 88 14.21 6.92 -15.03
N SER A 89 13.64 6.64 -13.85
CA SER A 89 12.96 5.37 -13.59
C SER A 89 11.45 5.42 -13.85
N GLY A 90 10.89 6.62 -13.98
CA GLY A 90 9.45 6.82 -14.14
C GLY A 90 8.65 6.53 -12.88
N LEU A 91 9.31 6.50 -11.71
CA LEU A 91 8.73 6.11 -10.43
C LEU A 91 8.78 7.26 -9.43
N TRP A 92 7.81 7.27 -8.53
CA TRP A 92 7.87 8.06 -7.31
C TRP A 92 8.71 7.34 -6.26
N ALA A 93 9.37 8.09 -5.40
CA ALA A 93 10.17 7.57 -4.30
C ALA A 93 9.98 8.39 -3.03
N CYS A 94 10.07 7.73 -1.89
CA CYS A 94 10.12 8.42 -0.60
C CYS A 94 11.46 9.13 -0.45
N CYS A 95 11.44 10.40 -0.01
CA CYS A 95 12.67 11.12 0.27
C CYS A 95 13.42 10.49 1.44
N SER A 96 14.75 10.55 1.43
CA SER A 96 15.55 10.22 2.61
C SER A 96 15.55 11.39 3.59
N TYR A 97 16.19 11.23 4.74
CA TYR A 97 16.29 12.28 5.75
C TYR A 97 17.73 12.42 6.20
N ASN A 98 18.19 13.67 6.27
CA ASN A 98 19.50 14.01 6.79
C ASN A 98 19.52 13.87 8.32
N SER A 99 20.71 13.91 8.91
CA SER A 99 20.90 13.87 10.36
C SER A 99 20.28 15.06 11.11
N ASP A 100 19.96 16.15 10.41
CA ASP A 100 19.24 17.32 10.93
C ASP A 100 17.71 17.18 10.89
N GLY A 101 17.20 16.02 10.44
CA GLY A 101 15.77 15.72 10.34
C GLY A 101 15.08 16.32 9.12
N LYS A 102 15.82 16.96 8.20
CA LYS A 102 15.22 17.50 6.97
C LYS A 102 15.14 16.45 5.87
N ALA A 103 14.06 16.51 5.10
CA ALA A 103 13.91 15.70 3.90
C ALA A 103 15.03 16.00 2.89
N ASN A 104 15.60 14.94 2.34
CA ASN A 104 16.59 14.95 1.27
C ASN A 104 16.02 14.18 0.07
N CYS A 105 15.33 14.91 -0.79
CA CYS A 105 14.71 14.37 -1.99
C CYS A 105 15.68 14.24 -3.18
N SER A 106 16.92 14.72 -3.05
CA SER A 106 17.98 14.53 -4.05
C SER A 106 18.64 13.16 -3.96
N ASN A 107 18.54 12.51 -2.80
CA ASN A 107 18.96 11.14 -2.59
C ASN A 107 17.78 10.34 -1.99
N PRO A 108 16.77 9.99 -2.80
CA PRO A 108 15.61 9.27 -2.30
C PRO A 108 15.97 7.86 -1.83
N THR A 109 15.07 7.28 -1.06
CA THR A 109 15.16 5.90 -0.58
C THR A 109 14.88 4.89 -1.70
N ASP A 110 15.09 3.62 -1.38
CA ASP A 110 14.74 2.50 -2.28
C ASP A 110 13.23 2.19 -2.28
N GLU A 111 12.44 2.81 -1.41
CA GLU A 111 10.98 2.67 -1.44
C GLU A 111 10.41 3.48 -2.60
N LYS A 112 10.16 2.78 -3.72
CA LYS A 112 9.64 3.34 -4.97
C LYS A 112 8.29 2.75 -5.36
N PHE A 113 7.46 3.54 -6.01
CA PHE A 113 6.13 3.10 -6.45
C PHE A 113 5.67 3.75 -7.76
N PRO A 114 4.82 3.06 -8.54
CA PRO A 114 4.24 3.63 -9.75
C PRO A 114 3.05 4.54 -9.40
N ALA A 115 3.00 5.70 -10.07
CA ALA A 115 1.86 6.59 -10.18
C ALA A 115 2.09 7.51 -11.41
N PRO A 116 1.08 8.23 -11.91
CA PRO A 116 1.26 9.21 -12.98
C PRO A 116 2.37 10.21 -12.67
N VAL A 117 3.01 10.75 -13.72
CA VAL A 117 3.96 11.86 -13.59
C VAL A 117 3.29 13.05 -12.89
N PRO A 118 4.07 13.95 -12.24
CA PRO A 118 3.50 15.11 -11.54
C PRO A 118 2.51 15.96 -12.35
N SER A 119 2.73 16.13 -13.67
CA SER A 119 1.84 16.87 -14.57
C SER A 119 0.50 16.19 -14.86
N ASP A 120 0.45 14.86 -14.68
CA ASP A 120 -0.69 14.02 -15.04
C ASP A 120 -1.49 13.58 -13.80
N LEU A 121 -1.03 13.98 -12.60
CA LEU A 121 -1.81 13.79 -11.37
C LEU A 121 -3.10 14.60 -11.45
N ALA A 122 -4.23 13.92 -11.29
CA ALA A 122 -5.52 14.58 -11.24
C ALA A 122 -5.69 15.23 -9.86
N THR A 123 -5.95 16.53 -9.83
CA THR A 123 -6.41 17.19 -8.60
C THR A 123 -7.81 16.70 -8.27
N ILE A 124 -8.00 16.22 -7.03
CA ILE A 124 -9.30 15.78 -6.52
C ILE A 124 -10.01 16.94 -5.86
N GLN A 125 -9.33 17.63 -4.95
CA GLN A 125 -9.87 18.80 -4.24
C GLN A 125 -8.76 19.63 -3.62
N TYR A 126 -9.08 20.89 -3.33
CA TYR A 126 -8.29 21.76 -2.48
C TYR A 126 -8.87 21.77 -1.07
N LEU A 127 -8.01 21.62 -0.07
CA LEU A 127 -8.36 21.73 1.34
C LEU A 127 -7.96 23.12 1.85
N PRO A 128 -8.90 24.07 2.03
CA PRO A 128 -8.52 25.34 2.61
C PRO A 128 -8.17 25.18 4.09
N SER A 129 -7.29 26.05 4.60
CA SER A 129 -6.97 26.08 6.04
C SER A 129 -8.19 26.35 6.93
N THR A 130 -9.18 27.06 6.38
CA THR A 130 -10.49 27.30 7.01
C THR A 130 -11.59 27.28 5.95
N GLY A 131 -12.79 26.82 6.30
CA GLY A 131 -13.94 26.80 5.39
C GLY A 131 -14.17 25.47 4.69
N THR A 132 -14.79 25.51 3.52
CA THR A 132 -15.26 24.32 2.78
C THR A 132 -14.28 23.93 1.67
N PRO A 133 -13.96 22.63 1.51
CA PRO A 133 -13.16 22.14 0.39
C PRO A 133 -13.71 22.57 -0.97
N SER A 134 -12.80 22.86 -1.91
CA SER A 134 -13.16 23.22 -3.28
C SER A 134 -12.76 22.10 -4.23
N TYR A 135 -13.64 21.77 -5.16
CA TYR A 135 -13.38 20.78 -6.21
C TYR A 135 -12.97 21.48 -7.50
N PRO A 136 -12.06 20.91 -8.30
CA PRO A 136 -11.78 21.44 -9.62
C PRO A 136 -13.05 21.35 -10.45
N THR A 137 -13.43 22.47 -11.06
CA THR A 137 -14.51 22.48 -12.04
C THR A 137 -13.95 21.90 -13.33
N ALA A 138 -14.62 20.89 -13.90
CA ALA A 138 -14.24 20.34 -15.19
C ALA A 138 -14.22 21.48 -16.22
N THR A 139 -13.02 21.96 -16.57
CA THR A 139 -12.87 22.90 -17.67
C THR A 139 -12.82 22.06 -18.92
N SER A 140 -13.90 22.04 -19.69
CA SER A 140 -13.88 21.48 -21.03
C SER A 140 -12.89 22.30 -21.86
N SER A 141 -11.66 21.82 -21.97
CA SER A 141 -10.69 22.33 -22.95
C SER A 141 -11.19 21.92 -24.35
N THR A 142 -12.16 22.65 -24.89
CA THR A 142 -12.42 22.60 -26.32
C THR A 142 -11.24 23.26 -27.00
N THR A 143 -10.30 22.45 -27.50
CA THR A 143 -9.35 22.89 -28.51
C THR A 143 -10.17 23.21 -29.77
N SER A 144 -10.66 24.45 -29.85
CA SER A 144 -11.35 24.96 -31.03
C SER A 144 -10.33 25.21 -32.12
N THR A 145 -10.07 24.20 -32.95
CA THR A 145 -9.54 24.43 -34.30
C THR A 145 -10.65 25.12 -35.07
N ALA A 146 -10.51 26.42 -35.30
CA ALA A 146 -11.43 27.19 -36.12
C ALA A 146 -11.34 26.72 -37.57
N SER A 147 -12.40 26.08 -38.06
CA SER A 147 -12.74 26.03 -39.48
C SER A 147 -14.23 26.24 -39.60
N ASP A 148 -14.60 27.40 -40.15
CA ASP A 148 -15.92 27.74 -40.68
C ASP A 148 -16.56 26.56 -41.44
N VAL A 149 -17.75 26.12 -41.05
CA VAL A 149 -18.91 25.90 -41.95
C VAL A 149 -20.21 25.93 -41.12
N SER A 150 -21.14 26.79 -41.54
CA SER A 150 -22.51 26.94 -41.09
C SER A 150 -23.39 25.69 -41.36
N SER A 151 -24.14 25.20 -40.35
CA SER A 151 -25.56 24.79 -40.48
C SER A 151 -26.18 24.24 -39.17
N THR A 152 -27.26 24.92 -38.74
CA THR A 152 -28.50 24.49 -38.01
C THR A 152 -28.50 23.34 -36.97
N PRO A 153 -29.20 23.50 -35.81
CA PRO A 153 -29.26 22.48 -34.76
C PRO A 153 -30.36 21.44 -35.01
N SER A 154 -30.05 20.15 -34.81
CA SER A 154 -31.03 19.08 -34.69
C SER A 154 -30.73 18.24 -33.44
N SER A 155 -31.78 18.04 -32.65
CA SER A 155 -31.85 17.28 -31.41
C SER A 155 -31.56 15.78 -31.59
N ASN A 156 -30.76 15.19 -30.69
CA ASN A 156 -31.13 14.03 -29.84
C ASN A 156 -29.92 13.53 -29.01
N PRO A 157 -30.13 13.00 -27.78
CA PRO A 157 -29.05 12.61 -26.88
C PRO A 157 -28.62 11.16 -27.16
N SER A 158 -27.39 10.96 -27.63
CA SER A 158 -26.75 9.64 -27.60
C SER A 158 -25.75 9.58 -26.46
N SER A 159 -26.02 8.68 -25.54
CA SER A 159 -25.12 8.17 -24.52
C SER A 159 -23.87 7.57 -25.16
N HIS A 160 -22.77 8.31 -25.17
CA HIS A 160 -21.45 7.79 -25.50
C HIS A 160 -20.71 7.45 -24.20
N ILE A 161 -20.70 6.16 -23.90
CA ILE A 161 -19.84 5.53 -22.91
C ILE A 161 -18.39 5.79 -23.33
N GLY A 162 -17.59 6.37 -22.43
CA GLY A 162 -16.20 6.71 -22.69
C GLY A 162 -15.37 5.47 -23.02
N ALA A 163 -14.46 5.63 -23.99
CA ALA A 163 -13.56 4.59 -24.50
C ALA A 163 -12.67 3.91 -23.44
N GLY A 164 -12.65 4.42 -22.20
CA GLY A 164 -11.99 3.79 -21.05
C GLY A 164 -12.72 2.59 -20.44
N ALA A 165 -14.03 2.39 -20.73
CA ALA A 165 -14.79 1.26 -20.17
C ALA A 165 -14.66 -0.05 -21.00
N ALA A 166 -14.18 0.01 -22.24
CA ALA A 166 -14.13 -1.15 -23.15
C ALA A 166 -12.80 -1.93 -23.13
N ALA A 167 -11.76 -1.43 -22.45
CA ALA A 167 -10.44 -2.06 -22.44
C ALA A 167 -10.21 -3.05 -21.25
N GLY A 168 -11.17 -3.17 -20.33
CA GLY A 168 -11.00 -3.95 -19.08
C GLY A 168 -11.42 -5.42 -19.14
N ILE A 169 -12.10 -5.88 -20.20
CA ILE A 169 -12.66 -7.25 -20.27
C ILE A 169 -12.08 -7.98 -21.48
N GLY A 170 -10.76 -8.13 -21.52
CA GLY A 170 -10.07 -8.88 -22.58
C GLY A 170 -8.94 -9.80 -22.10
N VAL A 171 -8.34 -9.53 -20.94
CA VAL A 171 -7.09 -10.20 -20.51
C VAL A 171 -7.27 -11.07 -19.25
N GLY A 172 -8.46 -11.08 -18.64
CA GLY A 172 -8.70 -11.83 -17.39
C GLY A 172 -8.95 -13.33 -17.55
N VAL A 173 -9.52 -13.77 -18.68
CA VAL A 173 -10.01 -15.16 -18.81
C VAL A 173 -8.89 -16.15 -19.16
N GLY A 174 -7.82 -15.69 -19.83
CA GLY A 174 -6.70 -16.54 -20.23
C GLY A 174 -5.86 -17.01 -19.04
N ALA A 175 -5.53 -16.11 -18.10
CA ALA A 175 -4.65 -16.42 -16.98
C ALA A 175 -5.31 -17.36 -15.95
N GLY A 176 -6.62 -17.19 -15.69
CA GLY A 176 -7.35 -18.00 -14.71
C GLY A 176 -7.46 -19.47 -15.11
N VAL A 177 -7.81 -19.75 -16.37
CA VAL A 177 -7.95 -21.15 -16.86
C VAL A 177 -6.59 -21.86 -16.88
N PHE A 178 -5.53 -21.15 -17.25
CA PHE A 178 -4.19 -21.73 -17.33
C PHE A 178 -3.65 -22.13 -15.95
N LEU A 179 -3.88 -21.32 -14.92
CA LEU A 179 -3.47 -21.63 -13.55
C LEU A 179 -4.24 -22.81 -12.95
N ILE A 180 -5.55 -22.90 -13.20
CA ILE A 180 -6.37 -24.02 -12.73
C ILE A 180 -5.95 -25.33 -13.43
N ALA A 181 -5.72 -25.29 -14.75
CA ALA A 181 -5.27 -26.46 -15.50
C ALA A 181 -3.89 -26.96 -15.04
N MET A 182 -2.93 -26.06 -14.82
CA MET A 182 -1.59 -26.42 -14.33
C MET A 182 -1.63 -27.02 -12.92
N THR A 183 -2.41 -26.43 -12.02
CA THR A 183 -2.55 -26.93 -10.64
C THR A 183 -3.21 -28.31 -10.61
N GLY A 184 -4.25 -28.51 -11.43
CA GLY A 184 -4.92 -29.81 -11.58
C GLY A 184 -4.00 -30.89 -12.15
N ALA A 185 -3.25 -30.58 -13.22
CA ALA A 185 -2.29 -31.50 -13.83
C ALA A 185 -1.17 -31.90 -12.85
N PHE A 186 -0.60 -30.93 -12.12
CA PHE A 186 0.45 -31.19 -11.14
C PHE A 186 0.00 -32.15 -10.04
N PHE A 187 -1.20 -31.95 -9.47
CA PHE A 187 -1.74 -32.82 -8.43
C PHE A 187 -2.06 -34.24 -8.94
N TYR A 188 -2.54 -34.36 -10.18
CA TYR A 188 -2.81 -35.65 -10.82
C TYR A 188 -1.53 -36.46 -11.04
N PHE A 189 -0.47 -35.83 -11.56
CA PHE A 189 0.82 -36.50 -11.75
C PHE A 189 1.51 -36.87 -10.44
N ARG A 190 1.36 -36.05 -9.39
CA ARG A 190 1.92 -36.36 -8.07
C ARG A 190 1.24 -37.57 -7.42
N ARG A 191 -0.07 -37.75 -7.63
CA ARG A 191 -0.81 -38.94 -7.17
C ARG A 191 -0.49 -40.20 -7.95
N ARG A 192 -0.09 -40.09 -9.22
CA ARG A 192 0.23 -41.26 -10.04
C ARG A 192 1.64 -41.82 -9.80
N LYS A 193 2.50 -41.08 -9.09
CA LYS A 193 3.87 -41.52 -8.72
C LYS A 193 3.95 -42.07 -7.30
N SER A 194 3.02 -42.94 -6.90
CA SER A 194 3.28 -43.92 -5.84
C SER A 194 3.62 -45.27 -6.48
N PRO A 195 4.91 -45.56 -6.75
CA PRO A 195 5.31 -46.93 -7.02
C PRO A 195 5.21 -47.76 -5.74
N GLN A 196 4.25 -48.68 -5.70
CA GLN A 196 4.45 -49.93 -4.98
C GLN A 196 5.62 -50.66 -5.66
N GLN A 197 6.66 -51.02 -4.91
CA GLN A 197 7.08 -52.42 -4.82
C GLN A 197 8.22 -52.65 -3.82
N SER A 198 8.03 -53.75 -3.11
CA SER A 198 8.90 -54.50 -2.21
C SER A 198 10.22 -54.93 -2.85
N SER A 199 11.27 -55.14 -2.03
CA SER A 199 12.02 -56.42 -1.93
C SER A 199 13.23 -56.34 -0.97
N THR A 200 13.37 -57.39 -0.18
CA THR A 200 14.45 -57.79 0.74
C THR A 200 15.78 -58.09 0.03
N HIS A 201 16.93 -57.70 0.60
CA HIS A 201 18.15 -58.55 0.64
C HIS A 201 19.22 -58.06 1.66
N THR A 202 19.37 -58.84 2.74
CA THR A 202 20.58 -59.42 3.35
C THR A 202 21.95 -58.69 3.39
N SER A 203 22.42 -58.53 4.64
CA SER A 203 23.78 -58.67 5.23
C SER A 203 24.97 -57.90 4.66
N PHE A 204 25.67 -57.13 5.51
CA PHE A 204 27.12 -57.20 5.76
C PHE A 204 27.45 -56.43 7.07
N GLN A 205 28.10 -57.07 8.05
CA GLN A 205 28.84 -56.40 9.14
C GLN A 205 30.27 -56.01 8.65
N PRO A 206 30.99 -55.10 9.33
CA PRO A 206 31.88 -55.57 10.41
C PRO A 206 32.01 -54.65 11.65
N LEU A 207 32.49 -55.31 12.71
CA LEU A 207 33.05 -54.93 14.00
C LEU A 207 34.22 -53.91 13.92
N TRP A 208 34.40 -53.01 14.92
CA TRP A 208 35.65 -52.39 15.48
C TRP A 208 35.25 -51.20 16.39
N VAL A 209 35.20 -51.31 17.73
CA VAL A 209 36.21 -51.02 18.79
C VAL A 209 36.74 -49.57 18.84
N GLY A 210 36.48 -48.89 19.98
CA GLY A 210 37.16 -47.66 20.45
C GLY A 210 36.46 -47.07 21.70
N SER A 211 37.15 -46.98 22.84
CA SER A 211 36.61 -46.60 24.17
C SER A 211 36.81 -45.12 24.55
N GLU A 212 36.01 -44.69 25.54
CA GLU A 212 36.20 -43.62 26.56
C GLU A 212 36.57 -42.18 26.09
N SER A 213 36.07 -41.08 26.67
CA SER A 213 35.53 -40.80 28.00
C SER A 213 34.81 -39.42 28.00
N GLU A 214 33.76 -39.30 28.83
CA GLU A 214 33.34 -38.17 29.69
C GLU A 214 33.81 -36.73 29.37
N THR A 215 33.00 -35.66 29.44
CA THR A 215 32.29 -35.19 30.64
C THR A 215 31.41 -33.93 30.36
N HIS A 216 30.42 -33.71 31.25
CA HIS A 216 29.68 -32.47 31.61
C HIS A 216 28.43 -32.09 30.78
N GLN A 217 27.21 -32.33 31.31
CA GLN A 217 26.40 -31.49 32.24
C GLN A 217 25.69 -30.32 31.51
N LEU A 218 24.43 -29.94 31.75
CA LEU A 218 23.38 -30.30 32.71
C LEU A 218 22.04 -29.72 32.18
N ASP A 219 20.93 -30.38 32.55
CA ASP A 219 19.55 -29.87 32.78
C ASP A 219 18.81 -29.05 31.71
N SER A 220 17.68 -29.48 31.15
CA SER A 220 16.40 -29.93 31.72
C SER A 220 15.47 -28.79 32.21
N GLN A 221 14.27 -28.81 31.62
CA GLN A 221 13.02 -28.17 32.00
C GLN A 221 12.93 -26.63 32.14
N HIS A 222 12.02 -26.03 31.35
CA HIS A 222 10.74 -25.58 31.91
C HIS A 222 9.74 -25.14 30.82
N ARG A 223 8.60 -25.85 30.75
CA ARG A 223 7.32 -25.32 30.28
C ARG A 223 6.64 -24.67 31.49
N PHE A 224 6.20 -23.42 31.36
CA PHE A 224 5.29 -22.80 32.33
C PHE A 224 3.92 -22.59 31.70
N GLU A 225 2.91 -23.20 32.33
CA GLU A 225 1.49 -22.98 32.12
C GLU A 225 1.04 -21.67 32.78
N LEU A 226 0.01 -21.08 32.18
CA LEU A 226 -0.58 -19.79 32.49
C LEU A 226 -1.67 -19.95 33.57
N GLY A 227 -1.65 -19.19 34.66
CA GLY A 227 -2.83 -19.18 35.54
C GLY A 227 -2.73 -18.52 36.90
N LYS A 228 -3.05 -17.22 36.92
CA LYS A 228 -3.81 -16.48 37.96
C LYS A 228 -3.05 -15.89 39.17
N PRO A 229 -3.19 -14.56 39.44
CA PRO A 229 -2.56 -13.90 40.58
C PRO A 229 -3.47 -13.63 41.79
N GLU A 230 -2.84 -13.63 42.97
CA GLU A 230 -3.08 -12.84 44.22
C GLU A 230 -4.38 -13.16 45.03
N PRO A 231 -4.42 -13.05 46.38
CA PRO A 231 -3.67 -12.09 47.17
C PRO A 231 -2.96 -12.54 48.46
N ARG A 232 -1.92 -11.76 48.78
CA ARG A 232 -1.18 -11.68 50.04
C ARG A 232 -2.08 -11.46 51.26
N PRO A 233 -1.78 -12.14 52.39
CA PRO A 233 -2.34 -11.80 53.68
C PRO A 233 -1.60 -10.64 54.36
N GLN A 234 -2.39 -10.01 55.21
CA GLN A 234 -2.11 -8.90 56.10
C GLN A 234 -1.41 -9.33 57.40
N GLU A 235 -0.74 -8.35 58.02
CA GLU A 235 -0.65 -8.07 59.47
C GLU A 235 0.56 -8.54 60.32
N LEU A 236 0.98 -7.54 61.12
CA LEU A 236 1.65 -7.52 62.45
C LEU A 236 3.08 -8.05 62.63
N ALA A 237 4.04 -7.14 62.81
CA ALA A 237 4.35 -6.51 64.11
C ALA A 237 5.36 -5.36 63.93
#